data_AF-A0A2G3JZJ2-F1
#
_entry.id   AF-A0A2G3JZJ2-F1
#
_cell.length_a   1.000
_cell.length_b   1.000
_cell.length_c   1.000
_cell.angle_alpha   90.00
_cell.angle_beta   90.00
_cell.angle_gamma   90.00
#
_symmetry.space_group_name_H-M   'P 1'
#
loop_
_entity.id
_entity.type
_entity.pdbx_description
1 polymer ?
#
loop_
_entity_poly.entity_id
_entity_poly.type
_entity_poly.pdbx_seq_one_letter_code
_entity_poly.pdbx_strand_id
1 'polypeptide(L)' 'MAVNLSKPLKPTVLIYDPSVPKHEAVILDLEEEKELNIVKRIRLAQLPQQVFAYLNPRKRMTYYCDATPGKVAGE' A
#
# COMPACT_ATOMS: atom_id res chain seq x y z
N MET A 1 -3.46 1.29 9.75
CA MET A 1 -3.12 1.81 8.41
C MET A 1 -4.38 1.77 7.59
N ALA A 2 -4.91 2.95 7.28
CA ALA A 2 -6.06 3.11 6.41
C ALA A 2 -5.62 2.90 4.96
N VAL A 3 -6.45 2.25 4.15
CA VAL A 3 -6.23 2.15 2.71
C VAL A 3 -6.93 3.33 2.04
N ASN A 4 -6.27 3.98 1.08
CA ASN A 4 -6.89 5.07 0.34
C ASN A 4 -7.88 4.49 -0.68
N LEU A 5 -9.16 4.42 -0.31
CA LEU A 5 -10.22 3.85 -1.14
C LEU A 5 -10.56 4.71 -2.36
N SER A 6 -10.22 6.00 -2.32
CA SER A 6 -10.47 6.91 -3.45
C SER A 6 -9.56 6.63 -4.65
N LYS A 7 -8.35 6.09 -4.40
CA LYS A 7 -7.36 5.73 -5.42
C LYS A 7 -6.72 4.38 -5.10
N PRO A 8 -7.40 3.25 -5.37
CA PRO A 8 -6.93 1.92 -4.98
C PRO A 8 -5.59 1.49 -5.59
N LEU A 9 -5.16 2.12 -6.69
CA LEU A 9 -3.86 1.88 -7.34
C LEU A 9 -2.73 2.76 -6.80
N LYS A 10 -3.01 3.67 -5.85
CA LYS A 10 -2.04 4.56 -5.22
C LYS A 10 -2.03 4.41 -3.68
N PRO A 11 -1.75 3.20 -3.15
CA PRO A 11 -1.61 3.01 -1.71
C PRO A 11 -0.28 3.54 -1.18
N THR A 12 -0.21 3.79 0.13
CA THR A 12 1.06 3.90 0.84
C THR A 12 1.70 2.51 0.99
N VAL A 13 2.98 2.36 0.63
CA VAL A 13 3.71 1.08 0.61
C VAL A 13 5.01 1.17 1.41
N LEU A 14 5.47 0.03 1.94
CA LEU A 14 6.79 -0.10 2.56
C LEU A 14 7.79 -0.64 1.53
N ILE A 15 8.94 0.00 1.40
CA ILE A 15 9.98 -0.40 0.46
C ILE A 15 10.95 -1.38 1.13
N TYR A 16 11.25 -2.48 0.43
CA TYR A 16 12.29 -3.41 0.83
C TYR A 16 13.64 -2.96 0.28
N ASP A 17 14.60 -2.75 1.15
CA ASP A 17 16.02 -2.59 0.81
C ASP A 17 16.86 -3.48 1.74
N PRO A 18 17.69 -4.40 1.22
CA PRO A 18 18.51 -5.29 2.05
C PRO A 18 19.59 -4.56 2.86
N SER A 19 19.98 -3.34 2.48
CA SER A 19 21.00 -2.53 3.15
C SER A 19 20.42 -1.67 4.27
N VAL A 20 19.11 -1.41 4.24
CA VAL A 20 18.42 -0.54 5.20
C VAL A 20 17.69 -1.40 6.21
N PRO A 21 17.94 -1.32 7.52
CA PRO A 21 17.20 -2.12 8.49
C PRO A 21 15.72 -1.73 8.54
N LYS A 22 14.85 -2.69 8.86
CA LYS A 22 13.38 -2.53 8.82
C LYS A 22 12.83 -1.29 9.55
N HIS A 23 13.47 -0.85 10.63
CA HIS A 23 13.02 0.30 11.41
C HIS A 23 13.32 1.65 10.73
N GLU A 24 14.23 1.65 9.75
CA GLU A 24 14.57 2.78 8.89
C GLU A 24 13.98 2.62 7.48
N ALA A 25 13.17 1.58 7.27
CA ALA A 25 12.58 1.29 5.97
C ALA A 25 11.67 2.44 5.50
N VAL A 26 11.80 2.78 4.22
CA VAL A 26 11.06 3.89 3.62
C VAL A 26 9.60 3.51 3.43
N ILE A 27 8.72 4.37 3.94
CA ILE A 27 7.29 4.33 3.66
C ILE A 27 7.02 5.34 2.55
N LEU A 28 6.53 4.86 1.40
CA LEU A 28 6.29 5.66 0.21
C LEU A 28 4.78 5.83 0.01
N ASP A 29 4.33 7.07 -0.16
CA ASP A 29 2.96 7.34 -0.59
C ASP A 29 2.87 7.46 -2.11
N LEU A 30 2.19 6.51 -2.75
CA LEU A 30 2.09 6.51 -4.22
C LEU A 30 1.12 7.58 -4.76
N GLU A 31 0.33 8.24 -3.90
CA GLU A 31 -0.53 9.35 -4.34
C GLU A 31 0.29 10.59 -4.68
N GLU A 32 1.36 10.84 -3.94
CA GLU A 32 2.30 11.94 -4.17
C GLU A 32 3.20 11.66 -5.39
N GLU A 33 3.54 10.39 -5.59
CA GLU A 33 4.39 9.94 -6.70
C GLU A 33 3.60 9.77 -8.01
N LYS A 34 3.52 10.83 -8.81
CA LYS A 34 2.76 10.83 -10.07
C LYS A 34 3.30 9.87 -11.13
N GLU A 35 4.61 9.63 -11.14
CA GLU A 35 5.28 8.83 -12.16
C GLU A 35 5.27 7.33 -11.85
N LEU A 36 5.12 6.95 -10.57
CA LEU A 36 5.18 5.56 -10.14
C LEU A 36 3.82 4.87 -10.25
N ASN A 37 3.78 3.69 -10.86
CA ASN A 37 2.57 2.90 -11.02
C ASN A 37 2.80 1.42 -10.68
N ILE A 38 1.82 0.78 -10.05
CA ILE A 38 1.88 -0.65 -9.72
C ILE A 38 1.53 -1.47 -10.98
N VAL A 39 2.54 -2.07 -11.61
CA VAL A 39 2.35 -2.89 -12.82
C VAL A 39 2.22 -4.39 -12.53
N LYS A 40 2.74 -4.85 -11.39
CA LYS A 40 2.76 -6.28 -11.03
C LYS A 40 2.75 -6.46 -9.52
N ARG A 41 2.20 -7.58 -9.08
CA ARG A 41 2.25 -8.04 -7.69
C ARG A 41 2.89 -9.41 -7.59
N ILE A 42 3.57 -9.66 -6.47
CA ILE A 42 4.18 -10.96 -6.15
C ILE A 42 3.33 -11.61 -5.05
N ARG A 43 3.07 -12.91 -5.16
CA ARG A 43 2.36 -13.66 -4.11
C ARG A 43 3.27 -13.80 -2.90
N LEU A 44 2.74 -13.63 -1.69
CA LEU A 44 3.54 -13.75 -0.45
C LEU A 44 4.25 -15.09 -0.33
N ALA A 45 3.63 -16.18 -0.80
CA ALA A 45 4.23 -17.53 -0.82
C ALA A 45 5.44 -17.66 -1.77
N GLN A 46 5.65 -16.71 -2.68
CA GLN A 46 6.78 -16.67 -3.61
C GLN A 46 7.89 -15.73 -3.12
N LEU A 47 7.69 -14.99 -2.03
CA LEU A 47 8.72 -14.12 -1.48
C LEU A 47 9.80 -14.94 -0.75
N PRO A 48 11.09 -14.59 -0.91
CA PRO A 48 12.15 -15.14 -0.07
C PRO A 48 11.88 -14.84 1.42
N GLN A 49 12.29 -15.74 2.30
CA GLN A 49 12.01 -15.64 3.73
C GLN A 49 12.53 -14.33 4.35
N GLN A 50 13.70 -13.86 3.93
CA GLN A 50 14.28 -12.60 4.40
C GLN A 50 13.41 -11.39 4.02
N VAL A 51 12.93 -11.34 2.77
CA VAL A 51 12.04 -10.27 2.28
C VAL A 51 10.70 -10.31 3.03
N PHE A 52 10.16 -11.51 3.26
CA PHE A 52 8.92 -11.68 4.02
C PHE A 52 9.06 -11.19 5.47
N ALA A 53 10.16 -11.54 6.15
CA ALA A 53 10.44 -11.11 7.52
C ALA A 53 10.63 -9.59 7.62
N TYR A 54 11.29 -9.00 6.63
CA TYR A 54 11.49 -7.56 6.52
C TYR A 54 10.16 -6.82 6.35
N LEU A 55 9.41 -7.14 5.29
CA LEU A 55 8.16 -6.48 4.96
C LEU A 55 7.08 -6.75 6.00
N ASN A 56 7.14 -7.90 6.69
CA ASN A 56 6.20 -8.35 7.72
C ASN A 56 4.73 -8.03 7.38
N PRO A 57 4.24 -8.50 6.21
CA PRO A 57 2.92 -8.13 5.72
C PRO A 57 1.85 -8.58 6.71
N ARG A 58 0.93 -7.67 7.09
CA ARG A 58 -0.16 -8.01 8.01
C ARG A 58 -1.12 -9.01 7.34
N LYS A 59 -1.44 -10.10 8.06
CA LYS A 59 -2.35 -11.17 7.59
C LYS A 59 -3.82 -10.72 7.48
N ARG A 60 -4.21 -9.63 8.14
CA ARG A 60 -5.59 -9.12 8.14
C ARG A 60 -5.58 -7.62 7.90
N MET A 61 -6.31 -7.20 6.87
CA MET A 61 -6.57 -5.81 6.57
C MET A 61 -8.09 -5.61 6.68
N THR A 62 -8.52 -4.83 7.67
CA THR A 62 -9.94 -4.49 7.84
C THR A 62 -10.21 -3.28 6.97
N TYR A 63 -11.03 -3.46 5.94
CA TYR A 63 -11.46 -2.39 5.06
C TYR A 63 -12.75 -1.79 5.63
N TYR A 64 -12.77 -0.47 5.83
CA TYR A 64 -13.99 0.27 6.14
C TYR A 64 -14.29 1.16 4.94
N CYS A 65 -15.29 0.79 4.14
CA CYS A 65 -15.75 1.60 3.04
C CYS A 65 -16.80 2.58 3.56
N ASP A 66 -16.40 3.82 3.80
CA ASP A 66 -17.35 4.91 3.99
C ASP A 66 -17.90 5.28 2.61
N ALA A 67 -19.05 4.69 2.26
CA ALA A 67 -19.79 5.11 1.08
C ALA A 67 -20.37 6.50 1.40
N THR A 68 -19.62 7.56 1.09
CA THR A 68 -20.21 8.90 1.04
C THR A 68 -21.17 8.92 -0.15
N PRO A 69 -22.50 8.98 0.04
CA PRO A 69 -23.42 9.12 -1.08
C PRO A 69 -23.12 10.43 -1.79
N GLY A 70 -22.95 10.35 -3.11
CA GLY A 70 -22.61 11.49 -3.95
C GLY A 70 -23.53 12.68 -3.69
N LYS A 71 -22.94 13.86 -3.49
CA LYS A 71 -23.69 15.09 -3.62
C LYS A 71 -24.08 15.27 -5.08
N VAL A 72 -25.31 14.87 -5.39
CA VAL A 72 -26.08 15.50 -6.47
C VAL A 72 -26.40 16.92 -6.01
N ALA A 73 -25.81 17.90 -6.68
CA ALA A 73 -26.23 19.30 -6.55
C ALA A 73 -26.33 19.86 -7.96
N GLY A 74 -27.46 19.58 -8.60
CA GLY A 74 -28.06 20.52 -9.52
C GLY A 74 -29.06 21.35 -8.73
N GLU A 75 -28.82 22.66 -8.68
CA GLU A 75 -29.77 23.73 -9.01
C GLU A 75 -28.99 25.05 -9.15
#